data_AF-A0A4R6NBP0-F1
#
_entry.id   AF-A0A4R6NBP0-F1
#
_cell.length_a   1.000
_cell.length_b   1.000
_cell.length_c   1.000
_cell.angle_alpha   90.00
_cell.angle_beta   90.00
_cell.angle_gamma   90.00
#
_symmetry.space_group_name_H-M   'P 1'
#
loop_
_entity.id
_entity.type
_entity.pdbx_description
1 polymer ?
#
loop_
_entity_poly.entity_id
_entity_poly.type
_entity_poly.pdbx_seq_one_letter_code
_entity_poly.pdbx_strand_id
1 'polypeptide(L)'
;MQLIFSSRTRRKSSSSGQAQFQQHRHMGGLVLAVAFALLGCRPSAEEEAKTAARLKAEAQRQEELCRDRADCGEKPPAELKVDYKKHALRKWNNHWFLVPRDYNAAQGMGFLWPLERARLKGPSGYDPNVWAIELHIRSHDIPPEPRGYVRIRLAEREGRVSNRVTLRPGLDRLRYRYVDDETGKPSLSPNAVFTEYVATDRSDPEGQPPVLRCKTNAADPKQAGGGGGFMWRDGIYVGVLIRAGNICEDWPAIYDEVIRVLQMTEKV
;
A
#
# COMPACT_ATOMS: atom_id res chain seq x y z
N MET A 1 -35.66 -5.78 -26.36
CA MET A 1 -35.02 -4.74 -27.18
C MET A 1 -33.75 -5.35 -27.78
N GLN A 2 -33.81 -5.79 -29.04
CA GLN A 2 -32.76 -6.47 -29.79
C GLN A 2 -32.01 -5.48 -30.68
N LEU A 3 -30.68 -5.51 -30.69
CA LEU A 3 -29.80 -5.01 -31.76
C LEU A 3 -28.55 -5.92 -31.75
N ILE A 4 -28.45 -6.96 -32.60
CA ILE A 4 -28.05 -7.00 -34.01
C ILE A 4 -26.56 -6.65 -34.27
N PHE A 5 -25.91 -7.67 -34.84
CA PHE A 5 -24.54 -7.81 -35.35
C PHE A 5 -24.03 -6.68 -36.26
N SER A 6 -22.71 -6.48 -36.27
CA SER A 6 -21.98 -6.18 -37.52
C SER A 6 -20.54 -6.71 -37.48
N SER A 7 -20.31 -7.72 -38.31
CA SER A 7 -19.01 -8.28 -38.68
C SER A 7 -18.45 -7.55 -39.91
N ARG A 8 -17.16 -7.26 -39.97
CA ARG A 8 -16.48 -7.07 -41.26
C ARG A 8 -15.06 -7.63 -41.31
N THR A 9 -14.85 -8.24 -42.46
CA THR A 9 -13.85 -9.20 -42.91
C THR A 9 -12.61 -8.53 -43.53
N ARG A 10 -11.48 -9.25 -43.44
CA ARG A 10 -10.40 -9.45 -44.45
C ARG A 10 -9.88 -8.26 -45.27
N ARG A 11 -8.54 -8.17 -45.32
CA ARG A 11 -7.78 -8.18 -46.58
C ARG A 11 -6.39 -8.82 -46.43
N LYS A 12 -6.14 -9.85 -47.26
CA LYS A 12 -4.81 -10.31 -47.66
C LYS A 12 -4.37 -9.47 -48.87
N SER A 13 -3.08 -9.18 -49.01
CA SER A 13 -2.46 -9.03 -50.33
C SER A 13 -0.97 -9.37 -50.26
N SER A 14 -0.61 -10.40 -51.01
CA SER A 14 0.73 -10.73 -51.48
C SER A 14 1.16 -9.82 -52.63
N SER A 15 2.46 -9.55 -52.78
CA SER A 15 3.08 -9.54 -54.11
C SER A 15 4.61 -9.55 -54.01
N SER A 16 5.19 -10.60 -54.56
CA SER A 16 6.55 -10.72 -55.06
C SER A 16 6.78 -9.78 -56.25
N GLY A 17 7.97 -9.19 -56.35
CA GLY A 17 8.44 -8.50 -57.55
C GLY A 17 9.98 -8.46 -57.58
N GLN A 18 10.57 -9.30 -58.41
CA GLN A 18 11.96 -9.16 -58.88
C GLN A 18 12.01 -8.13 -60.01
N ALA A 19 13.04 -7.27 -60.02
CA ALA A 19 13.61 -6.71 -61.25
C ALA A 19 15.03 -6.19 -61.00
N GLN A 20 15.89 -6.47 -61.97
CA GLN A 20 17.33 -6.24 -62.03
C GLN A 20 17.74 -4.81 -62.44
N PHE A 21 19.00 -4.48 -62.08
CA PHE A 21 20.00 -3.67 -62.80
C PHE A 21 19.64 -2.26 -63.30
N GLN A 22 20.35 -1.24 -62.81
CA GLN A 22 21.48 -0.64 -63.56
C GLN A 22 22.28 0.36 -62.71
N GLN A 23 23.60 0.31 -62.89
CA GLN A 23 24.60 1.26 -62.43
C GLN A 23 24.27 2.69 -62.88
N HIS A 24 24.49 3.70 -62.02
CA HIS A 24 25.25 4.90 -62.40
C HIS A 24 25.84 5.59 -61.16
N ARG A 25 27.18 5.56 -61.15
CA ARG A 25 28.14 6.53 -60.60
C ARG A 25 27.53 7.83 -60.04
N HIS A 26 27.73 8.08 -58.75
CA HIS A 26 28.29 9.33 -58.22
C HIS A 26 28.84 9.06 -56.81
N MET A 27 30.10 8.63 -56.77
CA MET A 27 30.94 8.76 -55.59
C MET A 27 31.24 10.24 -55.35
N GLY A 28 31.20 10.65 -54.09
CA GLY A 28 31.88 11.85 -53.61
C GLY A 28 30.94 12.96 -53.15
N GLY A 29 30.75 13.06 -51.82
CA GLY A 29 30.48 14.37 -51.22
C GLY A 29 29.29 14.52 -50.26
N LEU A 30 28.58 13.45 -49.87
CA LEU A 30 27.41 13.63 -48.97
C LEU A 30 27.18 12.54 -47.91
N VAL A 31 28.23 11.83 -47.49
CA VAL A 31 28.15 10.85 -46.37
C VAL A 31 28.85 11.34 -45.10
N LEU A 32 29.69 12.39 -45.18
CA LEU A 32 30.36 12.92 -43.99
C LEU A 32 29.47 13.87 -43.15
N ALA A 33 28.45 14.52 -43.72
CA ALA A 33 27.67 15.52 -42.99
C ALA A 33 26.60 14.92 -42.04
N VAL A 34 26.13 13.69 -42.30
CA VAL A 34 25.13 13.02 -41.43
C VAL A 34 25.80 12.32 -40.24
N ALA A 35 27.07 11.90 -40.37
CA ALA A 35 27.82 11.29 -39.27
C ALA A 35 28.25 12.31 -38.18
N PHE A 36 28.44 13.59 -38.53
CA PHE A 36 28.75 14.64 -37.55
C PHE A 36 27.51 15.17 -36.79
N ALA A 37 26.30 14.99 -37.31
CA ALA A 37 25.07 15.38 -36.62
C ALA A 37 24.66 14.40 -35.49
N LEU A 38 25.18 13.17 -35.48
CA LEU A 38 24.93 12.16 -34.42
C LEU A 38 26.01 12.11 -33.33
N LEU A 39 27.09 12.90 -33.47
CA LEU A 39 28.17 12.98 -32.48
C LEU A 39 28.00 14.14 -31.47
N GLY A 40 26.91 14.91 -31.55
CA GLY A 40 26.78 16.21 -30.88
C GLY A 40 25.87 16.31 -29.65
N CYS A 41 25.21 15.26 -29.20
CA CYS A 41 24.35 15.31 -28.01
C CYS A 41 24.81 14.28 -26.96
N ARG A 42 26.02 14.45 -26.44
CA ARG A 42 26.32 13.85 -25.13
C ARG A 42 25.51 14.61 -24.08
N PRO A 43 24.78 13.92 -23.18
CA PRO A 43 24.11 14.58 -22.08
C PRO A 43 25.12 15.42 -21.31
N SER A 44 24.67 16.55 -20.78
CA SER A 44 25.55 17.37 -19.95
C SER A 44 26.00 16.57 -18.72
N ALA A 45 27.15 16.91 -18.14
CA ALA A 45 27.60 16.27 -16.89
C ALA A 45 26.54 16.34 -15.77
N GLU A 46 25.70 17.38 -15.78
CA GLU A 46 24.56 17.52 -14.88
C GLU A 46 23.45 16.50 -15.15
N GLU A 47 23.13 16.24 -16.43
CA GLU A 47 22.14 15.23 -16.82
C GLU A 47 22.62 13.80 -16.54
N GLU A 48 23.91 13.53 -16.76
CA GLU A 48 24.55 12.26 -16.38
C GLU A 48 24.47 12.04 -14.87
N ALA A 49 24.81 13.06 -14.07
CA ALA A 49 24.74 12.99 -12.61
C ALA A 49 23.30 12.78 -12.11
N LYS A 50 22.31 13.50 -12.67
CA LYS A 50 20.88 13.30 -12.33
C LYS A 50 20.41 11.90 -12.69
N THR A 51 20.82 11.38 -13.84
CA THR A 51 20.46 10.03 -14.29
C THR A 51 21.08 8.97 -13.38
N ALA A 52 22.37 9.10 -13.04
CA ALA A 52 23.06 8.20 -12.13
C ALA A 52 22.43 8.21 -10.72
N ALA A 53 22.06 9.40 -10.21
CA ALA A 53 21.36 9.53 -8.93
C ALA A 53 19.99 8.85 -8.95
N ARG A 54 19.22 9.03 -10.03
CA ARG A 54 17.92 8.36 -10.21
C ARG A 54 18.07 6.83 -10.27
N LEU A 55 19.01 6.32 -11.05
CA LEU A 55 19.26 4.89 -11.16
C LEU A 55 19.69 4.28 -9.81
N LYS A 56 20.54 4.98 -9.05
CA LYS A 56 20.93 4.56 -7.70
C LYS A 56 19.73 4.53 -6.75
N ALA A 57 18.90 5.57 -6.76
CA ALA A 57 17.69 5.63 -5.93
C ALA A 57 16.67 4.54 -6.31
N GLU A 58 16.52 4.25 -7.61
CA GLU A 58 15.67 3.16 -8.09
C GLU A 58 16.20 1.79 -7.67
N ALA A 59 17.51 1.55 -7.77
CA ALA A 59 18.13 0.31 -7.31
C ALA A 59 17.92 0.10 -5.80
N GLN A 60 18.11 1.15 -4.98
CA GLN A 60 17.82 1.10 -3.54
C GLN A 60 16.35 0.78 -3.26
N ARG A 61 15.43 1.43 -3.97
CA ARG A 61 14.00 1.15 -3.84
C ARG A 61 13.65 -0.28 -4.22
N GLN A 62 14.24 -0.84 -5.27
CA GLN A 62 14.02 -2.24 -5.65
C GLN A 62 14.58 -3.20 -4.59
N GLU A 63 15.72 -2.89 -3.99
CA GLU A 63 16.29 -3.67 -2.88
C GLU A 63 15.35 -3.69 -1.66
N GLU A 64 14.79 -2.53 -1.29
CA GLU A 64 13.81 -2.42 -0.20
C GLU A 64 12.53 -3.20 -0.50
N LEU A 65 11.97 -3.04 -1.72
CA LEU A 65 10.78 -3.78 -2.16
C LEU A 65 11.03 -5.29 -2.18
N CYS A 66 12.26 -5.72 -2.47
CA CYS A 66 12.62 -7.12 -2.54
C CYS A 66 12.49 -7.85 -1.19
N ARG A 67 12.54 -7.11 -0.08
CA ARG A 67 12.37 -7.67 1.26
C ARG A 67 11.00 -8.31 1.48
N ASP A 68 9.98 -7.84 0.76
CA ASP A 68 8.60 -8.34 0.86
C ASP A 68 8.16 -9.16 -0.36
N ARG A 69 9.00 -9.27 -1.39
CA ARG A 69 8.66 -9.96 -2.64
C ARG A 69 9.17 -11.40 -2.66
N ALA A 70 8.28 -12.32 -3.03
CA ALA A 70 8.58 -13.74 -3.08
C ALA A 70 9.49 -14.15 -4.27
N ASP A 71 9.60 -13.32 -5.31
CA ASP A 71 10.34 -13.60 -6.54
C ASP A 71 11.82 -13.18 -6.49
N CYS A 72 12.29 -12.61 -5.38
CA CYS A 72 13.67 -12.17 -5.23
C CYS A 72 14.19 -12.33 -3.79
N GLY A 73 15.51 -12.19 -3.62
CA GLY A 73 16.19 -12.33 -2.33
C GLY A 73 16.18 -13.75 -1.78
N GLU A 74 16.11 -13.88 -0.45
CA GLU A 74 16.07 -15.16 0.26
C GLU A 74 14.84 -16.00 -0.15
N LYS A 75 15.09 -17.26 -0.53
CA LYS A 75 14.07 -18.27 -0.87
C LYS A 75 13.51 -18.92 0.40
N PRO A 76 12.28 -19.47 0.38
CA PRO A 76 11.78 -20.19 1.55
C PRO A 76 12.64 -21.43 1.83
N PRO A 77 12.65 -21.95 3.07
CA PRO A 77 13.35 -23.19 3.41
C PRO A 77 13.00 -24.32 2.43
N ALA A 78 14.00 -25.05 1.95
CA ALA A 78 13.83 -26.04 0.88
C ALA A 78 12.93 -27.23 1.31
N GLU A 79 12.94 -27.53 2.60
CA GLU A 79 12.17 -28.56 3.28
C GLU A 79 10.73 -28.14 3.61
N LEU A 80 10.38 -26.87 3.42
CA LEU A 80 9.06 -26.34 3.77
C LEU A 80 7.97 -26.95 2.88
N LYS A 81 7.14 -27.81 3.47
CA LYS A 81 5.94 -28.37 2.82
C LYS A 81 4.72 -27.51 3.15
N VAL A 82 4.30 -26.69 2.19
CA VAL A 82 3.13 -25.81 2.35
C VAL A 82 1.85 -26.53 1.93
N ASP A 83 0.88 -26.67 2.85
CA ASP A 83 -0.51 -26.99 2.49
C ASP A 83 -1.18 -25.74 1.91
N TYR A 84 -1.08 -25.56 0.59
CA TYR A 84 -1.65 -24.41 -0.10
C TYR A 84 -3.18 -24.34 -0.02
N LYS A 85 -3.89 -25.39 0.43
CA LYS A 85 -5.35 -25.28 0.66
C LYS A 85 -5.63 -24.50 1.94
N LYS A 86 -4.77 -24.62 2.95
CA LYS A 86 -4.92 -23.98 4.26
C LYS A 86 -4.15 -22.68 4.38
N HIS A 87 -3.00 -22.58 3.72
CA HIS A 87 -2.08 -21.46 3.89
C HIS A 87 -1.67 -20.83 2.55
N ALA A 88 -1.30 -19.56 2.62
CA ALA A 88 -0.53 -18.85 1.61
C ALA A 88 0.86 -18.59 2.18
N LEU A 89 1.88 -18.65 1.32
CA LEU A 89 3.24 -18.32 1.69
C LEU A 89 3.49 -16.84 1.40
N ARG A 90 3.96 -16.09 2.39
CA ARG A 90 4.28 -14.66 2.29
C ARG A 90 5.70 -14.39 2.75
N LYS A 91 6.30 -13.36 2.17
CA LYS A 91 7.60 -12.84 2.59
C LYS A 91 7.41 -11.44 3.12
N TRP A 92 7.93 -11.15 4.31
CA TRP A 92 7.96 -9.81 4.88
C TRP A 92 9.28 -9.57 5.60
N ASN A 93 9.94 -8.45 5.31
CA ASN A 93 11.24 -8.12 5.89
C ASN A 93 12.27 -9.27 5.79
N ASN A 94 12.40 -9.90 4.61
CA ASN A 94 13.23 -11.08 4.36
C ASN A 94 12.86 -12.36 5.14
N HIS A 95 11.76 -12.39 5.86
CA HIS A 95 11.28 -13.58 6.56
C HIS A 95 10.09 -14.20 5.86
N TRP A 96 9.98 -15.53 5.91
CA TRP A 96 8.88 -16.27 5.33
C TRP A 96 7.81 -16.58 6.38
N PHE A 97 6.56 -16.54 5.95
CA PHE A 97 5.39 -16.70 6.79
C PHE A 97 4.32 -17.56 6.13
N LEU A 98 3.68 -18.43 6.92
CA LEU A 98 2.45 -19.10 6.56
C LEU A 98 1.26 -18.29 7.07
N VAL A 99 0.47 -17.81 6.13
CA VAL A 99 -0.73 -17.00 6.37
C VAL A 99 -1.96 -17.87 6.12
N PRO A 100 -2.97 -17.93 7.00
CA PRO A 100 -4.15 -18.70 6.70
C PRO A 100 -4.86 -18.16 5.46
N ARG A 101 -5.18 -19.06 4.52
CA ARG A 101 -5.63 -18.70 3.17
C ARG A 101 -6.94 -17.90 3.16
N ASP A 102 -7.76 -18.06 4.19
CA ASP A 102 -9.03 -17.34 4.35
C ASP A 102 -8.86 -15.85 4.71
N TYR A 103 -7.67 -15.44 5.18
CA TYR A 103 -7.32 -14.05 5.49
C TYR A 103 -6.30 -13.47 4.53
N ASN A 104 -5.79 -14.25 3.58
CA ASN A 104 -4.76 -13.81 2.64
C ASN A 104 -5.33 -12.83 1.59
N ALA A 105 -4.75 -11.63 1.49
CA ALA A 105 -5.10 -10.59 0.52
C ALA A 105 -3.87 -10.21 -0.33
N ALA A 106 -4.06 -9.62 -1.52
CA ALA A 106 -2.94 -9.32 -2.44
C ALA A 106 -1.78 -8.58 -1.76
N GLN A 107 -2.07 -7.54 -0.97
CA GLN A 107 -1.11 -6.65 -0.29
C GLN A 107 -0.90 -6.97 1.20
N GLY A 108 -1.28 -8.17 1.65
CA GLY A 108 -1.12 -8.58 3.04
C GLY A 108 -2.22 -9.52 3.49
N MET A 109 -3.03 -9.06 4.43
CA MET A 109 -4.13 -9.82 5.01
C MET A 109 -5.41 -8.97 5.05
N GLY A 110 -6.52 -9.56 5.47
CA GLY A 110 -7.74 -8.81 5.73
C GLY A 110 -8.85 -9.70 6.24
N PHE A 111 -9.95 -9.07 6.62
CA PHE A 111 -11.13 -9.73 7.17
C PHE A 111 -12.40 -8.92 6.94
N LEU A 112 -13.56 -9.54 7.17
CA LEU A 112 -14.87 -8.90 7.07
C LEU A 112 -15.46 -8.66 8.47
N TRP A 113 -15.80 -7.42 8.79
CA TRP A 113 -16.37 -7.01 10.07
C TRP A 113 -17.86 -6.66 9.93
N PRO A 114 -18.75 -7.03 10.87
CA PRO A 114 -18.53 -7.74 12.13
C PRO A 114 -18.90 -9.23 12.06
N LEU A 115 -18.40 -9.97 11.04
CA LEU A 115 -18.75 -11.39 10.91
C LEU A 115 -18.09 -12.26 11.99
N GLU A 116 -18.83 -13.23 12.54
CA GLU A 116 -18.33 -14.19 13.54
C GLU A 116 -17.08 -14.96 13.05
N ARG A 117 -17.08 -15.30 11.75
CA ARG A 117 -15.90 -15.77 11.04
C ARG A 117 -15.53 -14.71 10.02
N ALA A 118 -14.74 -13.74 10.44
CA ALA A 118 -14.31 -12.58 9.65
C ALA A 118 -13.39 -12.95 8.47
N ARG A 119 -13.67 -14.00 7.70
CA ARG A 119 -12.84 -14.39 6.56
C ARG A 119 -13.07 -13.42 5.40
N LEU A 120 -12.07 -13.20 4.55
CA LEU A 120 -12.25 -12.40 3.33
C LEU A 120 -13.28 -13.02 2.38
N LYS A 121 -13.42 -14.34 2.43
CA LYS A 121 -14.51 -15.06 1.78
C LYS A 121 -15.74 -15.05 2.70
N GLY A 122 -16.52 -13.97 2.59
CA GLY A 122 -17.81 -13.85 3.27
C GLY A 122 -18.92 -14.69 2.64
N PRO A 123 -20.15 -14.65 3.20
CA PRO A 123 -21.31 -15.26 2.57
C PRO A 123 -21.51 -14.73 1.15
N SER A 124 -22.06 -15.58 0.27
CA SER A 124 -22.37 -15.20 -1.11
C SER A 124 -23.55 -14.21 -1.12
N GLY A 125 -23.26 -12.92 -0.97
CA GLY A 125 -24.26 -11.85 -0.95
C GLY A 125 -23.65 -10.54 -0.44
N TYR A 126 -24.15 -9.41 -0.96
CA TYR A 126 -23.78 -8.10 -0.44
C TYR A 126 -24.59 -7.81 0.82
N ASP A 127 -23.95 -7.90 2.00
CA ASP A 127 -24.51 -7.33 3.23
C ASP A 127 -24.02 -5.88 3.36
N PRO A 128 -24.90 -4.88 3.30
CA PRO A 128 -24.52 -3.47 3.39
C PRO A 128 -23.92 -3.07 4.76
N ASN A 129 -24.00 -3.95 5.76
CA ASN A 129 -23.47 -3.72 7.10
C ASN A 129 -22.14 -4.44 7.35
N VAL A 130 -21.60 -5.13 6.33
CA VAL A 130 -20.32 -5.84 6.42
C VAL A 130 -19.24 -5.07 5.67
N TRP A 131 -18.14 -4.80 6.36
CA TRP A 131 -17.04 -3.96 5.87
C TRP A 131 -15.74 -4.75 5.80
N ALA A 132 -14.97 -4.51 4.74
CA ALA A 132 -13.63 -5.08 4.62
C ALA A 132 -12.63 -4.27 5.45
N ILE A 133 -11.90 -4.97 6.31
CA ILE A 133 -10.72 -4.49 7.02
C ILE A 133 -9.50 -5.05 6.30
N GLU A 134 -8.70 -4.17 5.72
CA GLU A 134 -7.48 -4.53 5.01
C GLU A 134 -6.25 -4.32 5.90
N LEU A 135 -5.39 -5.32 5.95
CA LEU A 135 -4.10 -5.29 6.66
C LEU A 135 -2.98 -5.22 5.62
N HIS A 136 -2.39 -4.05 5.49
CA HIS A 136 -1.28 -3.75 4.59
C HIS A 136 0.03 -4.01 5.33
N ILE A 137 0.57 -5.21 5.17
CA ILE A 137 1.78 -5.67 5.87
C ILE A 137 3.00 -5.43 4.99
N ARG A 138 3.97 -4.66 5.49
CA ARG A 138 5.15 -4.25 4.72
C ARG A 138 6.37 -3.96 5.59
N SER A 139 7.56 -4.07 5.00
CA SER A 139 8.85 -3.70 5.60
C SER A 139 9.50 -2.48 4.94
N HIS A 140 8.79 -1.84 4.02
CA HIS A 140 9.20 -0.64 3.29
C HIS A 140 8.08 0.41 3.37
N ASP A 141 8.36 1.66 3.00
CA ASP A 141 7.40 2.77 3.09
C ASP A 141 6.67 2.83 4.46
N ILE A 142 7.42 2.54 5.53
CA ILE A 142 6.93 2.60 6.90
C ILE A 142 6.76 4.09 7.24
N PRO A 143 5.59 4.51 7.78
CA PRO A 143 5.41 5.91 8.17
C PRO A 143 6.54 6.37 9.12
N PRO A 144 7.14 7.56 8.87
CA PRO A 144 8.21 8.07 9.72
C PRO A 144 7.70 8.37 11.13
N GLU A 145 8.61 8.40 12.10
CA GLU A 145 8.31 8.86 13.45
C GLU A 145 8.12 10.40 13.50
N PRO A 146 7.29 10.92 14.42
CA PRO A 146 6.45 10.19 15.36
C PRO A 146 5.22 9.56 14.66
N ARG A 147 4.86 8.31 15.00
CA ARG A 147 3.66 7.62 14.50
C ARG A 147 2.74 7.12 15.61
N GLY A 148 1.56 6.62 15.22
CA GLY A 148 0.55 6.07 16.15
C GLY A 148 0.24 7.00 17.33
N TYR A 149 0.17 6.44 18.54
CA TYR A 149 -0.13 7.18 19.77
C TYR A 149 0.94 8.22 20.16
N VAL A 150 2.18 8.07 19.69
CA VAL A 150 3.26 9.04 19.96
C VAL A 150 2.88 10.43 19.43
N ARG A 151 2.20 10.49 18.28
CA ARG A 151 1.68 11.75 17.71
C ARG A 151 0.65 12.42 18.60
N ILE A 152 -0.21 11.63 19.25
CA ILE A 152 -1.24 12.12 20.16
C ILE A 152 -0.57 12.68 21.41
N ARG A 153 0.36 11.94 22.04
CA ARG A 153 1.10 12.43 23.21
C ARG A 153 1.86 13.73 22.93
N LEU A 154 2.45 13.85 21.73
CA LEU A 154 3.10 15.09 21.31
C LEU A 154 2.07 16.24 21.17
N ALA A 155 0.93 15.97 20.55
CA ALA A 155 -0.16 16.94 20.42
C ALA A 155 -0.71 17.40 21.77
N GLU A 156 -0.82 16.51 22.75
CA GLU A 156 -1.26 16.84 24.11
C GLU A 156 -0.28 17.77 24.80
N ARG A 157 1.01 17.42 24.79
CA ARG A 157 2.09 18.23 25.38
C ARG A 157 2.17 19.62 24.76
N GLU A 158 1.87 19.75 23.47
CA GLU A 158 1.89 21.02 22.73
C GLU A 158 0.56 21.77 22.79
N GLY A 159 -0.45 21.28 23.53
CA GLY A 159 -1.77 21.91 23.64
C GLY A 159 -2.56 21.94 22.32
N ARG A 160 -2.26 21.04 21.37
CA ARG A 160 -2.92 20.96 20.05
C ARG A 160 -4.20 20.13 20.05
N VAL A 161 -4.46 19.37 21.11
CA VAL A 161 -5.71 18.60 21.28
C VAL A 161 -6.83 19.56 21.62
N SER A 162 -7.81 19.67 20.71
CA SER A 162 -8.96 20.55 20.88
C SER A 162 -10.11 19.89 21.64
N ASN A 163 -10.19 18.56 21.59
CA ASN A 163 -11.23 17.80 22.27
C ASN A 163 -10.76 16.36 22.50
N ARG A 164 -10.96 15.83 23.71
CA ARG A 164 -10.82 14.41 24.06
C ARG A 164 -12.06 14.02 24.84
N VAL A 165 -12.72 12.94 24.42
CA VAL A 165 -13.93 12.41 25.04
C VAL A 165 -13.76 10.90 25.18
N THR A 166 -13.90 10.39 26.40
CA THR A 166 -14.06 8.96 26.63
C THR A 166 -15.47 8.57 26.23
N LEU A 167 -15.61 7.82 25.14
CA LEU A 167 -16.92 7.39 24.63
C LEU A 167 -17.49 6.27 25.48
N ARG A 168 -16.62 5.36 25.94
CA ARG A 168 -16.90 4.24 26.85
C ARG A 168 -15.57 3.72 27.44
N PRO A 169 -15.59 2.86 28.47
CA PRO A 169 -14.36 2.24 28.97
C PRO A 169 -13.55 1.60 27.84
N GLY A 170 -12.24 1.87 27.80
CA GLY A 170 -11.33 1.36 26.77
C GLY A 170 -11.38 2.09 25.42
N LEU A 171 -12.19 3.14 25.25
CA LEU A 171 -12.26 3.89 24.00
C LEU A 171 -12.37 5.41 24.19
N ASP A 172 -11.32 6.10 23.76
CA ASP A 172 -11.31 7.55 23.65
C ASP A 172 -11.46 7.98 22.18
N ARG A 173 -12.16 9.10 21.98
CA ARG A 173 -12.20 9.85 20.73
C ARG A 173 -11.58 11.21 20.96
N LEU A 174 -10.63 11.59 20.11
CA LEU A 174 -9.96 12.88 20.20
C LEU A 174 -9.84 13.57 18.86
N ARG A 175 -9.76 14.90 18.91
CA ARG A 175 -9.55 15.78 17.76
C ARG A 175 -8.34 16.66 18.06
N TYR A 176 -7.43 16.74 17.10
CA TYR A 176 -6.30 17.67 17.20
C TYR A 176 -5.92 18.22 15.83
N ARG A 177 -5.23 19.35 15.84
CA ARG A 177 -4.70 19.98 14.63
C ARG A 177 -3.38 19.33 14.22
N TYR A 178 -3.30 18.96 12.95
CA TYR A 178 -2.07 18.52 12.33
C TYR A 178 -1.02 19.63 12.31
N VAL A 179 0.24 19.25 12.40
CA VAL A 179 1.38 20.14 12.15
C VAL A 179 1.86 19.81 10.75
N ASP A 180 1.92 20.83 9.90
CA ASP A 180 2.43 20.71 8.55
C ASP A 180 3.94 20.41 8.60
N ASP A 181 4.37 19.35 7.92
CA ASP A 181 5.74 18.84 8.04
C ASP A 181 6.78 19.75 7.39
N GLU A 182 6.38 20.57 6.39
CA GLU A 182 7.28 21.50 5.71
C GLU A 182 7.53 22.75 6.55
N THR A 183 6.49 23.25 7.22
CA THR A 183 6.52 24.51 7.97
C THR A 183 6.73 24.33 9.47
N GLY A 184 6.51 23.13 10.01
CA GLY A 184 6.52 22.83 11.44
C GLY A 184 5.43 23.55 12.23
N LYS A 185 4.42 24.12 11.56
CA LYS A 185 3.34 24.90 12.20
C LYS A 185 2.01 24.14 12.14
N PRO A 186 1.12 24.34 13.15
CA PRO A 186 -0.24 23.81 13.07
C PRO A 186 -0.92 24.27 11.79
N SER A 187 -1.42 23.32 11.00
CA SER A 187 -2.13 23.63 9.77
C SER A 187 -3.41 24.41 10.08
N LEU A 188 -3.60 25.51 9.35
CA LEU A 188 -4.80 26.34 9.43
C LEU A 188 -5.96 25.78 8.60
N SER A 189 -5.71 24.73 7.81
CA SER A 189 -6.74 24.10 6.99
C SER A 189 -7.81 23.45 7.88
N PRO A 190 -9.11 23.71 7.65
CA PRO A 190 -10.18 23.01 8.36
C PRO A 190 -10.15 21.49 8.12
N ASN A 191 -9.53 21.05 7.00
CA ASN A 191 -9.33 19.63 6.68
C ASN A 191 -8.14 19.02 7.44
N ALA A 192 -7.37 19.80 8.19
CA ALA A 192 -6.22 19.35 8.97
C ALA A 192 -6.56 19.02 10.44
N VAL A 193 -7.86 18.92 10.75
CA VAL A 193 -8.34 18.37 12.02
C VAL A 193 -8.65 16.90 11.82
N PHE A 194 -7.89 16.03 12.47
CA PHE A 194 -8.13 14.60 12.44
C PHE A 194 -8.97 14.18 13.63
N THR A 195 -9.88 13.24 13.42
CA THR A 195 -10.54 12.51 14.50
C THR A 195 -9.86 11.16 14.65
N GLU A 196 -9.35 10.88 15.84
CA GLU A 196 -8.68 9.62 16.17
C GLU A 196 -9.44 8.90 17.29
N TYR A 197 -9.53 7.58 17.14
CA TYR A 197 -10.09 6.64 18.09
C TYR A 197 -8.94 5.86 18.70
N VAL A 198 -8.85 5.85 20.03
CA VAL A 198 -7.76 5.23 20.79
C VAL A 198 -8.34 4.13 21.66
N ALA A 199 -7.88 2.89 21.45
CA ALA A 199 -8.24 1.78 22.34
C ALA A 199 -7.35 1.84 23.59
N THR A 200 -7.80 2.55 24.62
CA THR A 200 -6.97 2.94 25.77
C THR A 200 -6.63 1.80 26.72
N ASP A 201 -7.36 0.69 26.66
CA ASP A 201 -7.15 -0.52 27.44
C ASP A 201 -6.36 -1.61 26.69
N ARG A 202 -5.93 -1.32 25.45
CA ARG A 202 -5.12 -2.22 24.62
C ARG A 202 -3.72 -1.68 24.45
N SER A 203 -2.83 -2.56 24.00
CA SER A 203 -1.46 -2.20 23.70
C SER A 203 -1.02 -2.87 22.41
N ASP A 204 -0.41 -2.09 21.53
CA ASP A 204 0.37 -2.59 20.42
C ASP A 204 1.67 -3.25 20.89
N PRO A 205 2.40 -3.92 19.99
CA PRO A 205 3.67 -4.56 20.35
C PRO A 205 4.74 -3.60 20.87
N GLU A 206 4.59 -2.29 20.64
CA GLU A 206 5.46 -1.22 21.17
C GLU A 206 4.96 -0.69 22.53
N GLY A 207 3.92 -1.31 23.10
CA GLY A 207 3.33 -0.94 24.39
C GLY A 207 2.51 0.34 24.35
N GLN A 208 2.09 0.81 23.17
CA GLN A 208 1.27 2.00 23.02
C GLN A 208 -0.20 1.64 22.75
N PRO A 209 -1.16 2.45 23.20
CA PRO A 209 -2.56 2.32 22.79
C PRO A 209 -2.68 2.38 21.26
N PRO A 210 -3.32 1.40 20.61
CA PRO A 210 -3.46 1.40 19.16
C PRO A 210 -4.47 2.47 18.73
N VAL A 211 -4.16 3.14 17.62
CA VAL A 211 -4.90 4.31 17.13
C VAL A 211 -5.48 4.06 15.75
N LEU A 212 -6.74 4.45 15.57
CA LEU A 212 -7.40 4.49 14.28
C LEU A 212 -7.86 5.92 13.98
N ARG A 213 -7.35 6.48 12.88
CA ARG A 213 -7.81 7.76 12.36
C ARG A 213 -9.01 7.54 11.47
N CYS A 214 -10.07 8.30 11.68
CA CYS A 214 -11.29 8.15 10.92
C CYS A 214 -11.79 9.45 10.33
N LYS A 215 -12.42 9.32 9.16
CA LYS A 215 -13.18 10.40 8.57
C LYS A 215 -14.53 10.48 9.29
N THR A 216 -14.70 11.50 10.12
CA THR A 216 -15.98 11.77 10.77
C THR A 216 -16.91 12.59 9.88
N ASN A 217 -18.22 12.45 10.11
CA ASN A 217 -19.28 13.23 9.46
C ASN A 217 -19.41 13.00 7.93
N ALA A 218 -19.01 11.83 7.44
CA ALA A 218 -19.35 11.44 6.09
C ALA A 218 -20.87 11.20 6.01
N ALA A 219 -21.56 11.94 5.13
CA ALA A 219 -23.01 11.75 4.91
C ALA A 219 -23.32 10.37 4.31
N ASP A 220 -22.40 9.82 3.52
CA ASP A 220 -22.48 8.48 2.94
C ASP A 220 -21.49 7.55 3.67
N PRO A 221 -21.95 6.46 4.32
CA PRO A 221 -21.08 5.44 4.92
C PRO A 221 -20.06 4.84 3.95
N LYS A 222 -20.32 4.83 2.64
CA LYS A 222 -19.37 4.38 1.62
C LYS A 222 -18.16 5.30 1.48
N GLN A 223 -18.29 6.53 1.95
CA GLN A 223 -17.22 7.53 2.00
C GLN A 223 -16.65 7.70 3.40
N ALA A 224 -17.17 6.97 4.38
CA ALA A 224 -16.64 6.88 5.74
C ALA A 224 -15.45 5.91 5.79
N GLY A 225 -14.99 5.59 6.99
CA GLY A 225 -13.87 4.69 7.21
C GLY A 225 -12.69 5.37 7.87
N GLY A 226 -11.54 4.69 7.81
CA GLY A 226 -10.38 5.09 8.57
C GLY A 226 -9.13 4.32 8.22
N GLY A 227 -8.03 4.79 8.77
CA GLY A 227 -6.72 4.17 8.63
C GLY A 227 -5.92 4.32 9.90
N GLY A 228 -5.07 3.35 10.16
CA GLY A 228 -4.15 3.34 11.29
C GLY A 228 -3.02 2.37 11.03
N GLY A 229 -2.28 2.03 12.07
CA GLY A 229 -1.29 0.99 12.00
C GLY A 229 -0.23 1.11 13.08
N PHE A 230 0.59 0.07 13.18
CA PHE A 230 1.56 -0.11 14.25
C PHE A 230 2.70 -1.01 13.76
N MET A 231 3.83 -1.00 14.46
CA MET A 231 4.88 -1.97 14.25
C MET A 231 4.45 -3.31 14.85
N TRP A 232 4.27 -4.33 14.00
CA TRP A 232 3.87 -5.66 14.46
C TRP A 232 5.06 -6.46 14.99
N ARG A 233 6.17 -6.38 14.26
CA ARG A 233 7.46 -7.01 14.58
C ARG A 233 8.56 -6.03 14.18
N ASP A 234 9.78 -6.33 14.59
CA ASP A 234 10.93 -5.53 14.17
C ASP A 234 11.01 -5.43 12.64
N GLY A 235 11.05 -4.20 12.14
CA GLY A 235 11.02 -3.87 10.71
C GLY A 235 9.76 -4.26 9.93
N ILE A 236 8.66 -4.69 10.58
CA ILE A 236 7.40 -5.05 9.91
C ILE A 236 6.26 -4.18 10.43
N TYR A 237 5.74 -3.31 9.56
CA TYR A 237 4.61 -2.45 9.82
C TYR A 237 3.30 -3.06 9.32
N VAL A 238 2.24 -2.94 10.10
CA VAL A 238 0.88 -3.30 9.70
C VAL A 238 0.05 -2.03 9.60
N GLY A 239 -0.29 -1.64 8.37
CA GLY A 239 -1.28 -0.61 8.10
C GLY A 239 -2.68 -1.20 8.13
N VAL A 240 -3.57 -0.65 8.93
CA VAL A 240 -4.99 -1.01 8.95
C VAL A 240 -5.75 -0.02 8.08
N LEU A 241 -6.54 -0.51 7.13
CA LEU A 241 -7.36 0.32 6.25
C LEU A 241 -8.81 -0.18 6.26
N ILE A 242 -9.72 0.77 6.51
CA ILE A 242 -11.17 0.61 6.47
C ILE A 242 -11.67 1.57 5.39
N ARG A 243 -12.07 1.05 4.24
CA ARG A 243 -12.45 1.90 3.08
C ARG A 243 -13.82 2.56 3.21
N ALA A 244 -14.69 1.97 4.02
CA ALA A 244 -16.07 2.38 4.18
C ALA A 244 -16.62 1.89 5.51
N GLY A 245 -17.71 2.50 5.95
CA GLY A 245 -18.42 2.14 7.18
C GLY A 245 -18.14 3.10 8.33
N ASN A 246 -19.15 3.30 9.17
CA ASN A 246 -19.07 4.10 10.39
C ASN A 246 -18.67 3.22 11.59
N ILE A 247 -17.67 2.35 11.41
CA ILE A 247 -17.29 1.31 12.39
C ILE A 247 -16.09 1.71 13.26
N CYS A 248 -15.70 2.99 13.24
CA CYS A 248 -14.56 3.46 14.02
C CYS A 248 -14.78 3.40 15.53
N GLU A 249 -16.05 3.47 15.95
CA GLU A 249 -16.40 3.25 17.34
C GLU A 249 -16.24 1.78 17.75
N ASP A 250 -16.10 0.83 16.82
CA ASP A 250 -15.79 -0.58 17.13
C ASP A 250 -14.28 -0.83 17.24
N TRP A 251 -13.45 0.21 17.15
CA TRP A 251 -12.00 0.08 17.03
C TRP A 251 -11.34 -0.89 18.02
N PRO A 252 -11.65 -0.89 19.33
CA PRO A 252 -11.06 -1.87 20.25
C PRO A 252 -11.32 -3.33 19.84
N ALA A 253 -12.55 -3.65 19.39
CA ALA A 253 -12.91 -5.00 18.98
C ALA A 253 -12.35 -5.36 17.59
N ILE A 254 -12.31 -4.39 16.67
CA ILE A 254 -11.62 -4.55 15.39
C ILE A 254 -10.13 -4.83 15.63
N TYR A 255 -9.48 -4.08 16.51
CA TYR A 255 -8.08 -4.26 16.84
C TYR A 255 -7.77 -5.64 17.40
N ASP A 256 -8.64 -6.17 18.27
CA ASP A 256 -8.51 -7.54 18.76
C ASP A 256 -8.52 -8.57 17.66
N GLU A 257 -9.42 -8.38 16.69
CA GLU A 257 -9.51 -9.23 15.52
C GLU A 257 -8.26 -9.08 14.62
N VAL A 258 -7.72 -7.86 14.47
CA VAL A 258 -6.43 -7.64 13.80
C VAL A 258 -5.34 -8.48 14.47
N ILE A 259 -5.20 -8.38 15.79
CA ILE A 259 -4.17 -9.11 16.54
C ILE A 259 -4.39 -10.62 16.45
N ARG A 260 -5.62 -11.09 16.59
CA ARG A 260 -5.95 -12.52 16.45
C ARG A 260 -5.57 -13.05 15.07
N VAL A 261 -5.89 -12.31 14.01
CA VAL A 261 -5.55 -12.67 12.62
C VAL A 261 -4.03 -12.70 12.42
N LEU A 262 -3.30 -11.70 12.94
CA LEU A 262 -1.83 -11.68 12.88
C LEU A 262 -1.19 -12.83 13.66
N GLN A 263 -1.74 -13.21 14.82
CA GLN A 263 -1.26 -14.33 15.64
C GLN A 263 -1.45 -15.70 14.97
N MET A 264 -2.39 -15.83 14.03
CA MET A 264 -2.53 -17.04 13.22
C MET A 264 -1.44 -17.19 12.16
N THR A 265 -0.56 -16.19 12.00
CA THR A 265 0.53 -16.22 11.04
C THR A 265 1.78 -16.84 11.67
N GLU A 266 2.28 -17.90 11.05
CA GLU A 266 3.44 -18.65 11.52
C GLU A 266 4.70 -18.22 10.75
N LYS A 267 5.79 -17.89 11.45
CA LYS A 267 7.10 -17.69 10.82
C LYS A 267 7.73 -19.05 10.54
N VAL A 268 8.31 -19.22 9.35
CA VAL A 268 8.95 -20.46 8.89
C VAL A 268 10.40 -20.26 8.50
#